data_AF-A0A8T2DCC2-F1
#
_entry.id   AF-A0A8T2DCC2-F1
#
_cell.length_a   1.000
_cell.length_b   1.000
_cell.length_c   1.000
_cell.angle_alpha   90.00
_cell.angle_beta   90.00
_cell.angle_gamma   90.00
#
_symmetry.space_group_name_H-M   'P 1'
#
loop_
_entity.id
_entity.type
_entity.pdbx_description
1 polymer ?
#
loop_
_entity_poly.entity_id
_entity_poly.type
_entity_poly.pdbx_seq_one_letter_code
_entity_poly.pdbx_strand_id
1 'polypeptide(L)'
;MSPDGELVPVDSSAVVTAKRKTSQLSRSWISIDATGQKTVLDVDKHVIMHRVQIHARDLRILDPNLFYPSAILGRERAIVLNLEHIKAIITAEEVLIRDSSDENVIPVLEEFQRRLPVGNEAHGVHGDGDLGEEDESPFEFRALEVALEAICSFLAARTTELEKFAYPALDELTLKISSRNLERVRKLKSAMTRLTARVQKVRDELEQLLDDDGDMADLYLTRKLVGASSSVSVSDEPIWYPTSPTIGSMISRASRVSLVTVRGDDETDVEELEMLLEVILVFSYI
;
A
#
# COMPACT_ATOMS: atom_id res chain seq x y z
N MET A 1 40.86 -59.08 25.14
CA MET A 1 39.63 -59.74 25.59
C MET A 1 38.99 -58.80 26.61
N SER A 2 37.69 -58.57 26.43
CA SER A 2 36.85 -57.47 26.91
C SER A 2 36.87 -57.17 28.43
N PRO A 3 36.50 -55.94 28.81
CA PRO A 3 35.79 -55.67 30.06
C PRO A 3 34.31 -55.34 29.77
N ASP A 4 33.39 -56.10 30.37
CA ASP A 4 32.01 -55.68 30.69
C ASP A 4 32.04 -55.17 32.15
N GLY A 5 31.32 -54.16 32.61
CA GLY A 5 30.30 -53.30 32.05
C GLY A 5 29.72 -52.53 33.26
N GLU A 6 29.69 -51.20 33.21
CA GLU A 6 29.05 -50.38 34.24
C GLU A 6 28.26 -49.26 33.56
N LEU A 7 26.99 -49.16 33.95
CA LEU A 7 25.95 -48.33 33.38
C LEU A 7 26.12 -46.87 33.83
N VAL A 8 26.22 -45.94 32.87
CA VAL A 8 26.15 -44.49 33.08
C VAL A 8 24.89 -43.97 32.37
N PRO A 9 24.10 -43.07 32.98
CA PRO A 9 22.81 -42.66 32.44
C PRO A 9 22.99 -41.74 31.23
N VAL A 10 22.16 -41.97 30.21
CA VAL A 10 22.07 -41.13 29.01
C VAL A 10 21.37 -39.83 29.38
N ASP A 11 22.16 -38.77 29.54
CA ASP A 11 21.65 -37.42 29.67
C ASP A 11 21.06 -36.98 28.32
N SER A 12 19.77 -36.66 28.33
CA SER A 12 19.02 -36.24 27.16
C SER A 12 19.35 -34.79 26.85
N SER A 13 20.46 -34.56 26.14
CA SER A 13 20.77 -33.24 25.59
C SER A 13 19.74 -32.91 24.49
N ALA A 14 18.69 -32.18 24.89
CA ALA A 14 17.78 -31.51 23.99
C ALA A 14 18.60 -30.55 23.10
N VAL A 15 18.88 -30.99 21.88
CA VAL A 15 19.38 -30.14 20.80
C VAL A 15 18.26 -29.15 20.50
N VAL A 16 18.36 -27.95 21.07
CA VAL A 16 17.53 -26.81 20.67
C VAL A 16 18.00 -26.40 19.27
N THR A 17 17.53 -27.11 18.26
CA THR A 17 17.62 -26.65 16.88
C THR A 17 16.88 -25.32 16.78
N ALA A 18 17.64 -24.23 16.68
CA ALA A 18 17.16 -22.92 16.30
C ALA A 18 16.51 -23.02 14.91
N LYS A 19 15.21 -23.30 14.90
CA LYS A 19 14.42 -23.49 13.69
C LYS A 19 13.96 -22.12 13.18
N ARG A 20 14.69 -21.60 12.19
CA ARG A 20 14.27 -20.60 11.19
C ARG A 20 13.42 -19.39 11.68
N LYS A 21 14.09 -18.28 11.98
CA LYS A 21 13.47 -16.93 11.97
C LYS A 21 12.91 -16.50 10.61
N THR A 22 13.28 -17.17 9.52
CA THR A 22 12.86 -16.84 8.14
C THR A 22 11.37 -17.09 7.87
N SER A 23 10.71 -17.99 8.61
CA SER A 23 9.29 -18.30 8.40
C SER A 23 8.33 -17.32 9.08
N GLN A 24 8.80 -16.52 10.04
CA GLN A 24 7.98 -15.57 10.79
C GLN A 24 7.88 -14.21 10.11
N LEU A 25 8.94 -13.77 9.43
CA LEU A 25 8.97 -12.49 8.70
C LEU A 25 7.91 -12.44 7.59
N SER A 26 7.58 -13.56 6.95
CA SER A 26 6.58 -13.61 5.87
C SER A 26 5.13 -13.49 6.33
N ARG A 27 4.86 -13.51 7.64
CA ARG A 27 3.51 -13.50 8.25
C ARG A 27 3.19 -12.27 9.07
N SER A 28 4.16 -11.39 9.31
CA SER A 28 3.97 -10.21 10.15
C SER A 28 3.40 -9.07 9.33
N TRP A 29 2.11 -8.83 9.49
CA TRP A 29 1.42 -7.64 9.00
C TRP A 29 1.06 -6.73 10.17
N ILE A 30 1.02 -5.43 9.92
CA ILE A 30 0.39 -4.47 10.82
C ILE A 30 -0.81 -3.89 10.12
N SER A 31 -1.96 -3.91 10.78
CA SER A 31 -3.13 -3.15 10.40
C SER A 31 -3.17 -1.86 11.21
N ILE A 32 -3.48 -0.75 10.56
CA ILE A 32 -3.85 0.52 11.20
C ILE A 32 -5.21 0.91 10.62
N ASP A 33 -6.21 1.04 11.48
CA ASP A 33 -7.56 1.44 11.08
C ASP A 33 -7.72 2.97 11.01
N ALA A 34 -8.90 3.41 10.58
CA ALA A 34 -9.28 4.83 10.53
C ALA A 34 -9.24 5.56 11.89
N THR A 35 -9.12 4.85 13.02
CA THR A 35 -8.94 5.46 14.35
C THR A 35 -7.47 5.59 14.75
N GLY A 36 -6.54 5.16 13.89
CA GLY A 36 -5.11 5.08 14.18
C GLY A 36 -4.74 3.90 15.09
N GLN A 37 -5.69 3.02 15.39
CA GLN A 37 -5.44 1.86 16.22
C GLN A 37 -4.61 0.84 15.45
N LYS A 38 -3.42 0.58 15.97
CA LYS A 38 -2.47 -0.39 15.43
C LYS A 38 -2.74 -1.78 15.98
N THR A 39 -2.83 -2.76 15.08
CA THR A 39 -3.00 -4.19 15.40
C THR A 39 -1.96 -5.02 14.66
N VAL A 40 -1.23 -5.87 15.39
CA VAL A 40 -0.30 -6.84 14.78
C VAL A 40 -1.07 -8.08 14.35
N LEU A 41 -0.93 -8.46 13.09
CA LEU A 41 -1.57 -9.62 12.48
C LEU A 41 -0.51 -10.66 12.13
N ASP A 42 -0.50 -11.80 12.83
CA ASP A 42 0.27 -13.00 12.45
C ASP A 42 -0.62 -13.94 11.65
N VAL A 43 -0.80 -13.62 10.37
CA VAL A 43 -1.68 -14.35 9.47
C VAL A 43 -0.97 -14.73 8.18
N ASP A 44 -1.41 -15.82 7.56
CA ASP A 44 -0.84 -16.24 6.29
C ASP A 44 -1.37 -15.39 5.11
N LYS A 45 -0.64 -15.46 3.99
CA LYS A 45 -0.94 -14.68 2.79
C LYS A 45 -2.35 -14.89 2.23
N HIS A 46 -2.95 -16.08 2.38
CA HIS A 46 -4.28 -16.36 1.85
C HIS A 46 -5.36 -15.67 2.70
N VAL A 47 -5.14 -15.56 4.00
CA VAL A 47 -6.03 -14.78 4.90
C VAL A 47 -6.03 -13.32 4.47
N ILE A 48 -4.86 -12.74 4.20
CA ILE A 48 -4.76 -11.36 3.68
C ILE A 48 -5.46 -11.22 2.33
N MET A 49 -5.19 -12.13 1.37
CA MET A 49 -5.82 -12.10 0.05
C MET A 49 -7.35 -12.12 0.14
N HIS A 50 -7.91 -12.96 1.01
CA HIS A 50 -9.35 -13.06 1.20
C HIS A 50 -9.92 -11.83 1.93
N ARG A 51 -9.20 -11.30 2.93
CA ARG A 51 -9.62 -10.13 3.70
C ARG A 51 -9.76 -8.89 2.82
N VAL A 52 -8.77 -8.60 1.99
CA VAL A 52 -8.74 -7.41 1.13
C VAL A 52 -9.21 -7.67 -0.32
N GLN A 53 -9.60 -8.90 -0.62
CA GLN A 53 -10.07 -9.34 -1.94
C GLN A 53 -9.13 -9.02 -3.11
N ILE A 54 -7.84 -9.35 -2.97
CA ILE A 54 -6.84 -9.19 -4.04
C ILE A 54 -6.34 -10.53 -4.58
N HIS A 55 -5.88 -10.53 -5.84
CA HIS A 55 -5.31 -11.72 -6.44
C HIS A 55 -3.91 -12.04 -5.93
N ALA A 56 -3.51 -13.32 -6.02
CA ALA A 56 -2.17 -13.76 -5.64
C ALA A 56 -1.05 -13.03 -6.40
N ARG A 57 -1.31 -12.60 -7.64
CA ARG A 57 -0.37 -11.81 -8.45
C ARG A 57 -0.03 -10.47 -7.83
N ASP A 58 -1.03 -9.79 -7.27
CA ASP A 58 -0.87 -8.45 -6.70
C ASP A 58 -0.18 -8.56 -5.34
N LEU A 59 -0.56 -9.54 -4.52
CA LEU A 59 0.12 -9.77 -3.24
C LEU A 59 1.59 -10.16 -3.38
N ARG A 60 1.98 -10.81 -4.49
CA ARG A 60 3.38 -11.19 -4.76
C ARG A 60 4.30 -10.00 -4.95
N ILE A 61 3.76 -8.85 -5.39
CA ILE A 61 4.53 -7.61 -5.55
C ILE A 61 5.07 -7.16 -4.18
N LEU A 62 4.33 -7.46 -3.12
CA LEU A 62 4.70 -7.16 -1.73
C LEU A 62 5.60 -8.23 -1.10
N ASP A 63 6.07 -9.25 -1.81
CA ASP A 63 6.93 -10.28 -1.21
C ASP A 63 8.33 -9.72 -0.92
N PRO A 64 8.84 -9.77 0.33
CA PRO A 64 10.19 -9.32 0.67
C PRO A 64 11.30 -10.09 -0.04
N ASN A 65 11.04 -11.32 -0.48
CA ASN A 65 12.05 -12.16 -1.14
C ASN A 65 12.08 -11.97 -2.66
N LEU A 66 11.17 -11.16 -3.21
CA LEU A 66 11.09 -10.89 -4.63
C LEU A 66 11.40 -9.42 -4.90
N PHE A 67 12.06 -9.17 -6.03
CA PHE A 67 12.34 -7.82 -6.51
C PHE A 67 11.28 -7.43 -7.53
N TYR A 68 10.35 -6.57 -7.11
CA TYR A 68 9.41 -5.91 -8.01
C TYR A 68 9.74 -4.41 -8.07
N PRO A 69 9.54 -3.76 -9.22
CA PRO A 69 9.65 -2.30 -9.32
C PRO A 69 8.59 -1.62 -8.45
N SER A 70 8.75 -0.30 -8.26
CA SER A 70 7.71 0.51 -7.65
C SER A 70 6.39 0.34 -8.40
N ALA A 71 5.27 0.30 -7.69
CA ALA A 71 3.95 0.10 -8.26
C ALA A 71 2.83 0.66 -7.36
N ILE A 72 1.84 1.30 -7.97
CA ILE A 72 0.58 1.73 -7.36
C ILE A 72 -0.55 1.05 -8.14
N LEU A 73 -1.23 0.08 -7.53
CA LEU A 73 -2.25 -0.69 -8.23
C LEU A 73 -3.62 -0.54 -7.59
N GLY A 74 -4.53 0.12 -8.28
CA GLY A 74 -5.94 0.14 -7.95
C GLY A 74 -6.61 -1.22 -8.23
N ARG A 75 -7.47 -1.65 -7.31
CA ARG A 75 -8.29 -2.86 -7.39
C ARG A 75 -9.67 -2.55 -6.81
N GLU A 76 -10.58 -3.51 -6.95
CA GLU A 76 -11.98 -3.36 -6.53
C GLU A 76 -12.16 -2.83 -5.10
N ARG A 77 -11.32 -3.28 -4.15
CA ARG A 77 -11.43 -2.91 -2.72
C ARG A 77 -10.11 -2.56 -2.05
N ALA A 78 -9.06 -2.39 -2.85
CA ALA A 78 -7.73 -2.17 -2.31
C ALA A 78 -6.83 -1.41 -3.27
N ILE A 79 -5.93 -0.61 -2.72
CA ILE A 79 -4.77 -0.06 -3.41
C ILE A 79 -3.56 -0.87 -2.93
N VAL A 80 -2.86 -1.52 -3.84
CA VAL A 80 -1.63 -2.26 -3.53
C VAL A 80 -0.44 -1.37 -3.82
N LEU A 81 0.34 -1.04 -2.79
CA LEU A 81 1.49 -0.15 -2.86
C LEU A 81 2.79 -0.91 -2.63
N ASN A 82 3.68 -0.87 -3.61
CA ASN A 82 5.08 -1.23 -3.46
C ASN A 82 5.92 -0.01 -3.81
N LEU A 83 6.39 0.74 -2.83
CA LEU A 83 7.17 1.94 -3.05
C LEU A 83 8.43 1.89 -2.17
N GLU A 84 9.59 1.65 -2.77
CA GLU A 84 10.86 1.54 -2.07
C GLU A 84 10.83 0.53 -0.89
N HIS A 85 10.78 1.03 0.35
CA HIS A 85 10.73 0.22 1.58
C HIS A 85 9.30 0.07 2.13
N ILE A 86 8.32 0.80 1.59
CA ILE A 86 6.91 0.71 1.99
C ILE A 86 6.20 -0.31 1.10
N LYS A 87 5.72 -1.37 1.74
CA LYS A 87 4.90 -2.42 1.13
C LYS A 87 3.57 -2.46 1.85
N ALA A 88 2.52 -1.95 1.21
CA ALA A 88 1.23 -1.74 1.86
C ALA A 88 0.05 -2.17 0.99
N ILE A 89 -1.07 -2.45 1.66
CA ILE A 89 -2.39 -2.60 1.05
C ILE A 89 -3.30 -1.60 1.77
N ILE A 90 -3.79 -0.61 1.05
CA ILE A 90 -4.76 0.35 1.57
C ILE A 90 -6.15 -0.14 1.19
N THR A 91 -7.08 -0.13 2.14
CA THR A 91 -8.51 -0.32 1.90
C THR A 91 -9.24 0.98 2.25
N ALA A 92 -10.57 1.03 2.10
CA ALA A 92 -11.37 2.19 2.54
C ALA A 92 -11.40 2.39 4.07
N GLU A 93 -10.94 1.41 4.87
CA GLU A 93 -11.12 1.41 6.33
C GLU A 93 -9.82 1.19 7.12
N GLU A 94 -8.83 0.55 6.49
CA GLU A 94 -7.55 0.21 7.12
C GLU A 94 -6.41 0.17 6.12
N VAL A 95 -5.19 0.39 6.61
CA VAL A 95 -3.94 0.13 5.88
C VAL A 95 -3.20 -1.04 6.49
N LEU A 96 -2.82 -2.00 5.64
CA LEU A 96 -2.02 -3.17 6.00
C LEU A 96 -0.58 -2.96 5.54
N ILE A 97 0.37 -2.92 6.47
CA ILE A 97 1.79 -2.68 6.20
C ILE A 97 2.56 -3.96 6.48
N ARG A 98 3.41 -4.34 5.52
CA ARG A 98 4.30 -5.48 5.64
C ARG A 98 5.65 -5.07 6.25
N ASP A 99 6.37 -6.06 6.79
CA ASP A 99 7.78 -5.92 7.19
C ASP A 99 8.04 -4.78 8.20
N SER A 100 7.12 -4.61 9.16
CA SER A 100 7.17 -3.59 10.22
C SER A 100 8.40 -3.54 11.14
N SER A 101 9.34 -4.48 10.98
CA SER A 101 10.62 -4.50 11.70
C SER A 101 11.72 -3.74 10.96
N ASP A 102 11.49 -3.27 9.73
CA ASP A 102 12.43 -2.43 8.99
C ASP A 102 12.53 -1.04 9.65
N GLU A 103 13.75 -0.59 9.92
CA GLU A 103 14.04 0.70 10.55
C GLU A 103 13.50 1.89 9.74
N ASN A 104 13.38 1.75 8.42
CA ASN A 104 12.83 2.79 7.56
C ASN A 104 11.29 2.81 7.60
N VAL A 105 10.64 1.70 7.96
CA VAL A 105 9.17 1.59 8.03
C VAL A 105 8.62 2.06 9.38
N ILE A 106 9.40 1.95 10.46
CA ILE A 106 8.94 2.36 11.81
C ILE A 106 8.47 3.82 11.86
N PRO A 107 9.21 4.82 11.34
CA PRO A 107 8.74 6.22 11.31
C PRO A 107 7.43 6.37 10.53
N VAL A 108 7.28 5.64 9.43
CA VAL A 108 6.07 5.67 8.59
C VAL A 108 4.86 5.14 9.36
N LEU A 109 5.03 4.09 10.17
CA LEU A 109 3.94 3.58 11.03
C LEU A 109 3.47 4.64 12.03
N GLU A 110 4.39 5.42 12.60
CA GLU A 110 4.05 6.51 13.52
C GLU A 110 3.29 7.64 12.81
N GLU A 111 3.67 7.96 11.57
CA GLU A 111 2.93 8.91 10.72
C GLU A 111 1.50 8.45 10.45
N PHE A 112 1.30 7.19 10.06
CA PHE A 112 -0.03 6.63 9.85
C PHE A 112 -0.89 6.70 11.12
N GLN A 113 -0.34 6.29 12.27
CA GLN A 113 -1.09 6.35 13.53
C GLN A 113 -1.46 7.78 13.94
N ARG A 114 -0.63 8.76 13.58
CA ARG A 114 -0.86 10.16 13.92
C ARG A 114 -1.85 10.87 12.99
N ARG A 115 -1.84 10.53 11.69
CA ARG A 115 -2.54 11.29 10.64
C ARG A 115 -3.81 10.62 10.10
N LEU A 116 -3.96 9.31 10.26
CA LEU A 116 -5.18 8.62 9.83
C LEU A 116 -6.42 8.91 10.68
N PRO A 117 -6.32 9.11 12.02
CA PRO A 117 -7.46 9.50 12.83
C PRO A 117 -8.00 10.85 12.40
N VAL A 118 -9.30 10.90 12.16
CA VAL A 118 -10.04 12.16 12.01
C VAL A 118 -10.04 12.87 13.36
N GLY A 119 -9.64 14.13 13.39
CA GLY A 119 -9.62 14.94 14.60
C GLY A 119 -11.03 15.16 15.17
N ASN A 120 -11.53 14.24 16.00
CA ASN A 120 -12.71 14.51 16.83
C ASN A 120 -12.39 15.36 18.08
N GLU A 121 -11.16 15.86 18.22
CA GLU A 121 -10.73 16.67 19.37
C GLU A 121 -10.91 18.18 19.15
N ALA A 122 -12.13 18.62 18.84
CA ALA A 122 -12.53 20.04 19.01
C ALA A 122 -14.05 20.31 19.08
N HIS A 123 -14.94 19.32 19.21
CA HIS A 123 -16.36 19.58 19.46
C HIS A 123 -16.66 19.77 20.95
N GLY A 124 -15.98 20.76 21.53
CA GLY A 124 -16.11 21.17 22.92
C GLY A 124 -16.19 22.69 23.05
N VAL A 125 -17.42 23.21 22.94
CA VAL A 125 -17.91 24.42 23.61
C VAL A 125 -17.51 25.77 22.98
N HIS A 126 -18.36 26.24 22.05
CA HIS A 126 -18.91 27.60 21.87
C HIS A 126 -18.83 28.19 20.45
N GLY A 127 -20.00 28.57 19.93
CA GLY A 127 -20.14 29.77 19.10
C GLY A 127 -20.46 29.53 17.63
N ASP A 128 -21.76 29.48 17.33
CA ASP A 128 -22.43 30.16 16.21
C ASP A 128 -21.58 30.62 15.01
N GLY A 129 -21.86 30.02 13.84
CA GLY A 129 -21.60 30.62 12.53
C GLY A 129 -20.43 30.02 11.74
N ASP A 130 -20.77 29.21 10.73
CA ASP A 130 -19.98 29.01 9.51
C ASP A 130 -18.57 28.40 9.71
N LEU A 131 -18.53 27.13 10.13
CA LEU A 131 -17.32 26.32 10.08
C LEU A 131 -17.51 25.29 8.99
N GLY A 132 -16.77 25.49 7.89
CA GLY A 132 -16.87 24.70 6.68
C GLY A 132 -16.92 23.21 6.98
N GLU A 133 -17.69 22.50 6.17
CA GLU A 133 -17.40 21.10 5.88
C GLU A 133 -15.90 21.05 5.59
N GLU A 134 -15.08 20.66 6.58
CA GLU A 134 -13.71 20.28 6.30
C GLU A 134 -13.87 19.12 5.34
N ASP A 135 -13.57 19.42 4.08
CA ASP A 135 -13.60 18.54 2.92
C ASP A 135 -12.64 17.38 3.22
N GLU A 136 -13.15 16.44 4.00
CA GLU A 136 -12.31 15.46 4.66
C GLU A 136 -11.99 14.38 3.63
N SER A 137 -10.77 14.45 3.09
CA SER A 137 -10.31 13.48 2.10
C SER A 137 -10.56 12.03 2.56
N PRO A 138 -11.06 11.15 1.68
CA PRO A 138 -11.30 9.75 1.98
C PRO A 138 -10.10 9.06 2.64
N PHE A 139 -10.36 8.07 3.50
CA PHE A 139 -9.32 7.36 4.26
C PHE A 139 -8.21 6.82 3.33
N GLU A 140 -8.58 6.28 2.17
CA GLU A 140 -7.62 5.74 1.21
C GLU A 140 -6.64 6.79 0.68
N PHE A 141 -7.06 8.04 0.53
CA PHE A 141 -6.22 9.14 0.05
C PHE A 141 -5.35 9.72 1.14
N ARG A 142 -5.86 9.83 2.38
CA ARG A 142 -5.02 10.15 3.53
C ARG A 142 -3.92 9.12 3.74
N ALA A 143 -4.25 7.83 3.60
CA ALA A 143 -3.28 6.76 3.69
C ALA A 143 -2.27 6.80 2.52
N LEU A 144 -2.73 7.09 1.30
CA LEU A 144 -1.87 7.21 0.13
C LEU A 144 -0.91 8.41 0.27
N GLU A 145 -1.41 9.56 0.71
CA GLU A 145 -0.62 10.77 0.98
C GLU A 145 0.49 10.49 1.99
N VAL A 146 0.16 9.89 3.15
CA VAL A 146 1.15 9.54 4.17
C VAL A 146 2.25 8.61 3.61
N ALA A 147 1.86 7.62 2.80
CA ALA A 147 2.82 6.70 2.18
C ALA A 147 3.75 7.43 1.20
N LEU A 148 3.20 8.27 0.32
CA LEU A 148 3.94 8.99 -0.70
C LEU A 148 4.87 10.04 -0.08
N GLU A 149 4.36 10.83 0.86
CA GLU A 149 5.15 11.84 1.57
C GLU A 149 6.32 11.20 2.32
N ALA A 150 6.12 10.03 2.94
CA ALA A 150 7.19 9.30 3.59
C ALA A 150 8.29 8.85 2.61
N ILE A 151 7.93 8.37 1.42
CA ILE A 151 8.91 7.99 0.39
C ILE A 151 9.65 9.21 -0.16
N CYS A 152 8.93 10.29 -0.47
CA CYS A 152 9.51 11.53 -0.93
C CYS A 152 10.51 12.09 0.09
N SER A 153 10.09 12.19 1.35
CA SER A 153 10.92 12.64 2.46
C SER A 153 12.17 11.77 2.64
N PHE A 154 12.02 10.45 2.54
CA PHE A 154 13.14 9.52 2.64
C PHE A 154 14.15 9.71 1.49
N LEU A 155 13.67 9.82 0.24
CA LEU A 155 14.54 10.01 -0.92
C LEU A 155 15.23 11.39 -0.88
N ALA A 156 14.51 12.44 -0.49
CA ALA A 156 15.06 13.78 -0.31
C ALA A 156 16.17 13.79 0.77
N ALA A 157 15.92 13.17 1.93
CA ALA A 157 16.92 13.06 2.99
C ALA A 157 18.19 12.32 2.53
N ARG A 158 18.03 11.26 1.72
CA ARG A 158 19.17 10.54 1.11
C ARG A 158 19.94 11.39 0.11
N THR A 159 19.25 12.25 -0.64
CA THR A 159 19.90 13.19 -1.57
C THR A 159 20.75 14.19 -0.80
N THR A 160 20.18 14.86 0.21
CA THR A 160 20.90 15.81 1.06
C THR A 160 22.08 15.16 1.79
N GLU A 161 21.93 13.93 2.28
CA GLU A 161 23.02 13.17 2.90
C GLU A 161 24.18 12.98 1.92
N LEU A 162 23.87 12.56 0.69
CA LEU A 162 24.89 12.29 -0.31
C LEU A 162 25.60 13.57 -0.79
N GLU A 163 24.87 14.66 -0.97
CA GLU A 163 25.40 15.99 -1.30
C GLU A 163 26.41 16.47 -0.26
N LYS A 164 26.09 16.30 1.03
CA LYS A 164 26.99 16.64 2.15
C LYS A 164 28.34 15.93 2.07
N PHE A 165 28.39 14.72 1.51
CA PHE A 165 29.64 13.98 1.28
C PHE A 165 30.28 14.26 -0.09
N ALA A 166 29.50 14.66 -1.08
CA ALA A 166 29.94 14.93 -2.44
C ALA A 166 30.82 16.17 -2.53
N TYR A 167 30.38 17.32 -1.99
CA TYR A 167 31.13 18.57 -2.10
C TYR A 167 32.53 18.49 -1.50
N PRO A 168 32.73 17.99 -0.25
CA PRO A 168 34.07 17.85 0.31
C PRO A 168 34.97 16.88 -0.48
N ALA A 169 34.40 15.83 -1.08
CA ALA A 169 35.16 14.88 -1.87
C ALA A 169 35.62 15.49 -3.21
N LEU A 170 34.81 16.35 -3.82
CA LEU A 170 35.16 17.10 -5.03
C LEU A 170 36.24 18.15 -4.74
N ASP A 171 36.13 18.87 -3.62
CA ASP A 171 37.13 19.84 -3.18
C ASP A 171 38.48 19.15 -2.94
N GLU A 172 38.48 18.01 -2.23
CA GLU A 172 39.70 17.22 -1.96
C GLU A 172 40.33 16.68 -3.25
N LEU A 173 39.52 16.26 -4.23
CA LEU A 173 40.01 15.82 -5.53
C LEU A 173 40.62 16.99 -6.34
N THR A 174 40.01 18.17 -6.26
CA THR A 174 40.50 19.40 -6.91
C THR A 174 41.83 19.84 -6.32
N LEU A 175 42.03 19.68 -5.00
CA LEU A 175 43.30 19.96 -4.33
C LEU A 175 44.38 18.91 -4.68
N LYS A 176 44.01 17.63 -4.75
CA LYS A 176 44.95 16.54 -5.04
C LYS A 176 44.30 15.41 -5.84
N ILE A 177 44.75 15.28 -7.08
CA ILE A 177 44.43 14.12 -7.93
C ILE A 177 45.21 12.90 -7.40
N SER A 178 44.49 11.96 -6.81
CA SER A 178 45.04 10.70 -6.30
C SER A 178 44.06 9.55 -6.55
N SER A 179 44.56 8.31 -6.61
CA SER A 179 43.73 7.11 -6.76
C SER A 179 42.67 7.00 -5.65
N ARG A 180 43.01 7.37 -4.41
CA ARG A 180 42.09 7.40 -3.27
C ARG A 180 40.94 8.39 -3.48
N ASN A 181 41.24 9.61 -3.93
CA ASN A 181 40.25 10.66 -4.10
C ASN A 181 39.34 10.37 -5.30
N LEU A 182 39.91 9.87 -6.40
CA LEU A 182 39.14 9.41 -7.56
C LEU A 182 38.19 8.27 -7.19
N GLU A 183 38.63 7.31 -6.37
CA GLU A 183 37.78 6.20 -5.93
C GLU A 183 36.65 6.70 -5.01
N ARG A 184 36.93 7.65 -4.11
CA ARG A 184 35.91 8.27 -3.26
C ARG A 184 34.83 8.96 -4.11
N VAL A 185 35.24 9.79 -5.08
CA VAL A 185 34.31 10.47 -6.00
C VAL A 185 33.55 9.48 -6.88
N ARG A 186 34.20 8.41 -7.36
CA ARG A 186 33.56 7.35 -8.15
C ARG A 186 32.47 6.63 -7.35
N LYS A 187 32.74 6.31 -6.07
CA LYS A 187 31.73 5.70 -5.18
C LYS A 187 30.54 6.62 -4.95
N LEU A 188 30.79 7.90 -4.69
CA LEU A 188 29.73 8.91 -4.52
C LEU A 188 28.90 9.08 -5.79
N LYS A 189 29.55 9.21 -6.96
CA LYS A 189 28.87 9.24 -8.25
C LYS A 189 27.99 8.00 -8.46
N SER A 190 28.52 6.81 -8.17
CA SER A 190 27.76 5.56 -8.31
C SER A 190 26.55 5.51 -7.38
N ALA A 191 26.69 5.99 -6.14
CA ALA A 191 25.57 6.12 -5.20
C ALA A 191 24.53 7.13 -5.70
N MET A 192 24.98 8.27 -6.24
CA MET A 192 24.10 9.31 -6.77
C MET A 192 23.31 8.80 -7.96
N THR A 193 23.96 8.13 -8.92
CA THR A 193 23.28 7.50 -10.06
C THR A 193 22.22 6.49 -9.61
N ARG A 194 22.50 5.67 -8.58
CA ARG A 194 21.51 4.75 -8.04
C ARG A 194 20.33 5.47 -7.38
N LEU A 195 20.59 6.57 -6.67
CA LEU A 195 19.54 7.36 -6.03
C LEU A 195 18.66 8.07 -7.07
N THR A 196 19.27 8.69 -8.08
CA THR A 196 18.53 9.29 -9.21
C THR A 196 17.63 8.26 -9.90
N ALA A 197 18.14 7.05 -10.15
CA ALA A 197 17.33 5.99 -10.76
C ALA A 197 16.18 5.50 -9.88
N ARG A 198 16.26 5.68 -8.56
CA ARG A 198 15.19 5.33 -7.61
C ARG A 198 14.10 6.40 -7.57
N VAL A 199 14.51 7.67 -7.48
CA VAL A 199 13.63 8.83 -7.60
C VAL A 199 12.85 8.78 -8.91
N GLN A 200 13.54 8.58 -10.03
CA GLN A 200 12.91 8.51 -11.34
C GLN A 200 11.85 7.40 -11.41
N LYS A 201 12.06 6.24 -10.80
CA LYS A 201 11.04 5.17 -10.80
C LYS A 201 9.77 5.54 -10.04
N VAL A 202 9.88 6.28 -8.93
CA VAL A 202 8.70 6.73 -8.19
C VAL A 202 7.96 7.78 -9.00
N ARG A 203 8.71 8.71 -9.61
CA ARG A 203 8.15 9.71 -10.51
C ARG A 203 7.45 9.09 -11.72
N ASP A 204 8.09 8.14 -12.41
CA ASP A 204 7.54 7.47 -13.60
C ASP A 204 6.21 6.77 -13.26
N GLU A 205 6.10 6.15 -12.07
CA GLU A 205 4.87 5.50 -11.61
C GLU A 205 3.75 6.51 -11.33
N LEU A 206 4.08 7.66 -10.74
CA LEU A 206 3.12 8.73 -10.48
C LEU A 206 2.65 9.43 -11.78
N GLU A 207 3.58 9.69 -12.70
CA GLU A 207 3.25 10.24 -14.04
C GLU A 207 2.35 9.27 -14.82
N GLN A 208 2.66 7.96 -14.79
CA GLN A 208 1.83 6.96 -15.46
C GLN A 208 0.41 6.89 -14.85
N LEU A 209 0.29 7.01 -13.53
CA LEU A 209 -1.02 7.04 -12.86
C LEU A 209 -1.82 8.30 -13.23
N LEU A 210 -1.17 9.47 -13.27
CA LEU A 210 -1.79 10.73 -13.67
C LEU A 210 -2.23 10.75 -15.14
N ASP A 211 -1.54 10.00 -16.01
CA ASP A 211 -1.86 9.94 -17.44
C ASP A 211 -3.12 9.08 -17.75
N ASP A 212 -3.65 8.30 -16.80
CA ASP A 212 -4.80 7.40 -17.00
C ASP A 212 -5.89 7.58 -15.91
N ASP A 213 -6.94 8.32 -16.26
CA ASP A 213 -8.12 8.54 -15.40
C ASP A 213 -8.79 7.25 -14.93
N GLY A 214 -8.67 6.15 -15.69
CA GLY A 214 -9.20 4.85 -15.31
C GLY A 214 -8.43 4.22 -14.15
N ASP A 215 -7.10 4.29 -14.19
CA ASP A 215 -6.24 3.84 -13.09
C ASP A 215 -6.43 4.74 -11.86
N MET A 216 -6.64 6.05 -12.03
CA MET A 216 -6.99 6.97 -10.94
C MET A 216 -8.36 6.67 -10.32
N ALA A 217 -9.38 6.49 -11.15
CA ALA A 217 -10.72 6.10 -10.71
C ALA A 217 -10.69 4.79 -9.91
N ASP A 218 -9.76 3.90 -10.25
CA ASP A 218 -9.61 2.64 -9.56
C ASP A 218 -9.16 2.77 -8.10
N LEU A 219 -8.59 3.93 -7.71
CA LEU A 219 -8.16 4.25 -6.35
C LEU A 219 -9.29 4.77 -5.43
N TYR A 220 -10.45 5.14 -5.97
CA TYR A 220 -11.60 5.63 -5.19
C TYR A 220 -12.37 4.48 -4.49
N LEU A 221 -11.78 3.91 -3.44
CA LEU A 221 -12.31 2.73 -2.75
C LEU A 221 -13.61 3.00 -1.98
N THR A 222 -13.71 4.16 -1.34
CA THR A 222 -14.89 4.59 -0.56
C THR A 222 -16.09 4.76 -1.49
N ARG A 223 -15.90 5.38 -2.66
CA ARG A 223 -16.97 5.52 -3.68
C ARG A 223 -17.45 4.15 -4.17
N LYS A 224 -16.52 3.23 -4.46
CA LYS A 224 -16.84 1.84 -4.86
C LYS A 224 -17.62 1.09 -3.78
N LEU A 225 -17.26 1.28 -2.51
CA LEU A 225 -17.94 0.63 -1.38
C LEU A 225 -19.40 1.10 -1.22
N VAL A 226 -19.65 2.40 -1.40
CA VAL A 226 -21.00 2.99 -1.34
C VAL A 226 -21.87 2.54 -2.53
N GLY A 227 -21.30 2.50 -3.74
CA GLY A 227 -21.99 2.01 -4.95
C GLY A 227 -22.37 0.53 -4.87
N ALA A 228 -21.50 -0.31 -4.32
CA ALA A 228 -21.79 -1.73 -4.09
C ALA A 228 -22.96 -1.92 -3.10
N SER A 229 -22.99 -1.12 -2.03
CA SER A 229 -24.01 -1.19 -0.98
C SER A 229 -25.40 -0.77 -1.45
N SER A 230 -25.48 0.14 -2.43
CA SER A 230 -26.76 0.63 -2.99
C SER A 230 -27.35 -0.27 -4.09
N SER A 231 -26.54 -1.14 -4.70
CA SER A 231 -27.01 -2.15 -5.68
C SER A 231 -27.67 -3.39 -5.04
N VAL A 232 -27.49 -3.61 -3.74
CA VAL A 232 -28.08 -4.72 -2.97
C VAL A 232 -29.40 -4.25 -2.32
N SER A 233 -30.37 -3.86 -3.14
CA SER A 233 -31.76 -3.60 -2.69
C SER A 233 -32.77 -3.81 -3.82
N VAL A 234 -32.71 -4.97 -4.46
CA VAL A 234 -33.88 -5.58 -5.12
C VAL A 234 -33.86 -7.08 -4.79
N SER A 235 -34.28 -7.42 -3.58
CA SER A 235 -34.73 -8.78 -3.29
C SER A 235 -36.18 -8.90 -3.79
N ASP A 236 -36.33 -9.23 -5.06
CA ASP A 236 -37.54 -9.87 -5.56
C ASP A 236 -37.66 -11.22 -4.84
N GLU A 237 -38.53 -11.30 -3.83
CA GLU A 237 -38.99 -12.58 -3.30
C GLU A 237 -39.73 -13.34 -4.42
N PRO A 238 -39.27 -14.52 -4.86
CA PRO A 238 -40.11 -15.36 -5.68
C PRO A 238 -41.03 -16.13 -4.72
N ILE A 239 -42.26 -15.64 -4.56
CA ILE A 239 -43.32 -16.37 -3.89
C ILE A 239 -43.58 -17.66 -4.68
N TRP A 240 -43.06 -18.79 -4.19
CA TRP A 240 -43.34 -20.13 -4.70
C TRP A 240 -44.72 -20.57 -4.22
N TYR A 241 -45.75 -20.38 -5.04
CA TYR A 241 -46.99 -21.16 -4.93
C TYR A 241 -46.89 -22.40 -5.82
N PRO A 242 -47.05 -23.62 -5.28
CA PRO A 242 -47.12 -24.82 -6.11
C PRO A 242 -48.57 -25.12 -6.45
N THR A 243 -48.96 -24.95 -7.72
CA THR A 243 -50.12 -25.66 -8.27
C THR A 243 -49.77 -26.26 -9.63
N SER A 244 -50.00 -27.58 -9.70
CA SER A 244 -49.73 -28.56 -10.76
C SER A 244 -50.39 -28.28 -12.14
N PRO A 245 -50.06 -29.07 -13.18
CA PRO A 245 -49.84 -28.58 -14.54
C PRO A 245 -51.06 -28.72 -15.47
N THR A 246 -51.10 -27.91 -16.54
CA THR A 246 -51.85 -28.24 -17.76
C THR A 246 -51.10 -27.72 -19.00
N ILE A 247 -50.55 -28.67 -19.76
CA ILE A 247 -50.58 -28.82 -21.22
C ILE A 247 -50.81 -27.55 -22.06
N GLY A 248 -49.83 -27.18 -22.90
CA GLY A 248 -50.11 -26.47 -24.15
C GLY A 248 -49.09 -25.44 -24.66
N SER A 249 -48.33 -25.86 -25.68
CA SER A 249 -47.86 -25.09 -26.84
C SER A 249 -46.89 -23.89 -26.71
N MET A 250 -45.85 -24.00 -27.55
CA MET A 250 -44.89 -23.00 -28.05
C MET A 250 -45.49 -21.61 -28.32
N ILE A 251 -44.71 -20.53 -28.05
CA ILE A 251 -44.30 -19.46 -28.99
C ILE A 251 -43.19 -18.62 -28.32
N SER A 252 -42.10 -18.42 -29.06
CA SER A 252 -40.97 -17.56 -28.72
C SER A 252 -41.35 -16.09 -28.52
N ARG A 253 -40.84 -15.45 -27.48
CA ARG A 253 -40.70 -13.99 -27.41
C ARG A 253 -39.30 -13.65 -26.88
N ALA A 254 -38.45 -13.19 -27.79
CA ALA A 254 -37.22 -12.50 -27.44
C ALA A 254 -37.58 -11.21 -26.69
N SER A 255 -37.36 -11.19 -25.39
CA SER A 255 -37.32 -9.95 -24.61
C SER A 255 -35.94 -9.34 -24.80
N ARG A 256 -35.88 -8.34 -25.68
CA ARG A 256 -34.84 -7.31 -25.65
C ARG A 256 -34.95 -6.61 -24.29
N VAL A 257 -34.15 -7.01 -23.33
CA VAL A 257 -33.84 -6.14 -22.19
C VAL A 257 -32.95 -5.05 -22.76
N SER A 258 -33.54 -3.87 -22.91
CA SER A 258 -32.79 -2.64 -23.11
C SER A 258 -31.90 -2.46 -21.89
N LEU A 259 -30.61 -2.79 -22.06
CA LEU A 259 -29.58 -2.26 -21.19
C LEU A 259 -29.60 -0.74 -21.43
N VAL A 260 -30.20 -0.01 -20.49
CA VAL A 260 -29.93 1.43 -20.36
C VAL A 260 -28.46 1.51 -20.07
N THR A 261 -27.69 1.84 -21.11
CA THR A 261 -26.38 2.44 -20.92
C THR A 261 -26.67 3.79 -20.28
N VAL A 262 -26.56 3.86 -18.95
CA VAL A 262 -26.21 5.10 -18.27
C VAL A 262 -24.83 5.45 -18.81
N ARG A 263 -24.81 6.22 -19.89
CA ARG A 263 -23.60 6.71 -20.52
C ARG A 263 -23.86 8.17 -20.81
N GLY A 264 -23.17 9.01 -20.05
CA GLY A 264 -23.24 10.46 -20.11
C GLY A 264 -23.44 11.04 -18.73
N ASP A 265 -22.44 10.90 -17.85
CA ASP A 265 -21.99 11.96 -16.92
C ASP A 265 -20.82 11.54 -16.00
N ASP A 266 -20.32 10.30 -16.03
CA ASP A 266 -19.02 9.97 -15.42
C ASP A 266 -17.89 10.45 -16.35
N GLU A 267 -17.70 11.77 -16.48
CA GLU A 267 -16.31 12.24 -16.42
C GLU A 267 -15.88 11.86 -15.01
N THR A 268 -15.03 10.84 -14.90
CA THR A 268 -14.58 10.32 -13.61
C THR A 268 -13.97 11.48 -12.85
N ASP A 269 -14.71 12.02 -11.88
CA ASP A 269 -14.32 13.18 -11.09
C ASP A 269 -13.13 12.78 -10.21
N VAL A 270 -11.94 12.87 -10.81
CA VAL A 270 -10.64 12.50 -10.23
C VAL A 270 -9.85 13.74 -9.81
N GLU A 271 -10.45 14.93 -9.87
CA GLU A 271 -9.79 16.23 -9.68
C GLU A 271 -9.09 16.32 -8.31
N GLU A 272 -9.74 15.82 -7.26
CA GLU A 272 -9.16 15.81 -5.89
C GLU A 272 -7.86 14.98 -5.84
N LEU A 273 -7.87 13.79 -6.45
CA LEU A 273 -6.73 12.90 -6.47
C LEU A 273 -5.63 13.42 -7.40
N GLU A 274 -6.01 13.95 -8.56
CA GLU A 274 -5.09 14.63 -9.48
C GLU A 274 -4.35 15.75 -8.76
N MET A 275 -5.07 16.63 -8.06
CA MET A 275 -4.47 17.71 -7.25
C MET A 275 -3.50 17.16 -6.18
N LEU A 276 -3.89 16.10 -5.45
CA LEU A 276 -3.01 15.47 -4.45
C LEU A 276 -1.70 14.98 -5.08
N LEU A 277 -1.79 14.25 -6.20
CA LEU A 277 -0.63 13.65 -6.86
C LEU A 277 0.25 14.70 -7.56
N GLU A 278 -0.36 15.72 -8.20
CA GLU A 278 0.36 16.85 -8.76
C GLU A 278 1.13 17.62 -7.68
N VAL A 279 0.51 17.89 -6.54
CA VAL A 279 1.17 18.54 -5.40
C VAL A 279 2.36 17.69 -4.94
N ILE A 280 2.20 16.37 -4.82
CA ILE A 280 3.29 15.48 -4.43
C ILE A 280 4.44 15.55 -5.44
N LEU A 281 4.16 15.51 -6.75
CA LEU A 281 5.19 15.63 -7.79
C LEU A 281 5.88 17.00 -7.79
N VAL A 282 5.12 18.08 -7.71
CA VAL A 282 5.63 19.46 -7.81
C VAL A 282 6.41 19.87 -6.55
N PHE A 283 5.87 19.61 -5.36
CA PHE A 283 6.46 20.09 -4.10
C PHE A 283 7.55 19.18 -3.56
N SER A 284 7.53 17.88 -3.89
CA SER A 284 8.59 16.97 -3.43
C SER A 284 9.86 17.03 -4.28
N TYR A 285 9.86 17.78 -5.40
CA TYR A 285 10.99 17.89 -6.33
C TYR A 285 11.62 16.54 -6.71
N ILE A 286 10.77 15.50 -6.85
CA ILE A 286 11.17 14.17 -7.35
C ILE A 286 10.93 14.05 -8.85
#